data_AF-A0A075WH26-F1
#
_entry.id   AF-A0A075WH26-F1
#
_cell.length_a   1.000
_cell.length_b   1.000
_cell.length_c   1.000
_cell.angle_alpha   90.00
_cell.angle_beta   90.00
_cell.angle_gamma   90.00
#
_symmetry.space_group_name_H-M   'P 1'
#
loop_
_entity.id
_entity.type
_entity.pdbx_description
1 polymer ?
#
loop_
_entity_poly.entity_id
_entity_poly.type
_entity_poly.pdbx_seq_one_letter_code
_entity_poly.pdbx_strand_id
1 'polypeptide(L)'
;MTAKYILIPVLLLALSVTYVGFSDTLFIGTANVPNTVTTTDMEWSTYGPTSCYDGMVTAVFNPFDPSSLADDNYATLSCSVDDVRDGKTTITVTVTNAYPAYAFGVDTCIQNTGNLPSKLRDVVIDAPDSLKNSAKVAYALKYSLNGQNNVVYKSNKDLSFADFESEIETELAGKVFTNGGYICLGDENSHTLWIYFPPNSNPPQGETLKFNITFVFGQFNE
;
A
#
# COMPACT_ATOMS: atom_id res chain seq x y z
N MET A 1 -5.88 2.07 58.38
CA MET A 1 -6.63 2.81 57.35
C MET A 1 -5.96 4.14 56.99
N THR A 2 -4.65 4.15 56.70
CA THR A 2 -3.88 5.42 56.55
C THR A 2 -3.12 5.53 55.22
N ALA A 3 -2.88 4.41 54.52
CA ALA A 3 -2.17 4.42 53.23
C ALA A 3 -2.99 4.99 52.05
N LYS A 4 -4.32 4.95 52.10
CA LYS A 4 -5.20 5.40 50.99
C LYS A 4 -5.25 6.93 50.81
N TYR A 5 -4.98 7.72 51.85
CA TYR A 5 -5.08 9.18 51.79
C TYR A 5 -3.78 9.89 51.39
N ILE A 6 -2.63 9.21 51.48
CA ILE A 6 -1.33 9.73 51.06
C ILE A 6 -1.11 9.53 49.54
N LEU A 7 -1.78 8.55 48.93
CA LEU A 7 -1.63 8.27 47.51
C LEU A 7 -2.22 9.35 46.60
N ILE A 8 -3.30 10.00 47.05
CA ILE A 8 -4.06 10.98 46.24
C ILE A 8 -3.23 12.25 45.96
N PRO A 9 -2.59 12.90 46.96
CA PRO A 9 -1.71 14.05 46.71
C PRO A 9 -0.53 13.72 45.79
N VAL A 10 0.05 12.53 45.93
CA VAL A 10 1.21 12.09 45.14
C VAL A 10 0.82 11.86 43.67
N LEU A 11 -0.36 11.27 43.43
CA LEU A 11 -0.89 11.12 42.08
C LEU A 11 -1.22 12.46 41.42
N LEU A 12 -1.77 13.41 42.16
CA LEU A 12 -2.05 14.76 41.65
C LEU A 12 -0.76 15.53 41.31
N LEU A 13 0.27 15.41 42.14
CA LEU A 13 1.59 15.97 41.87
C LEU A 13 2.24 15.29 40.64
N ALA A 14 2.17 13.97 40.53
CA ALA A 14 2.68 13.24 39.37
C ALA A 14 1.96 13.65 38.06
N LEU A 15 0.64 13.84 38.09
CA LEU A 15 -0.15 14.34 36.95
C LEU A 15 0.23 15.78 36.56
N SER A 16 0.53 16.65 37.52
CA SER A 16 0.95 18.02 37.24
C SER A 16 2.35 18.09 36.62
N VAL A 17 3.28 17.23 37.04
CA VAL A 17 4.64 17.17 36.49
C VAL A 17 4.64 16.57 35.09
N THR A 18 3.80 15.57 34.81
CA THR A 18 3.64 15.05 33.44
C THR A 18 2.98 16.06 32.52
N TYR A 19 2.01 16.85 32.99
CA TYR A 19 1.39 17.91 32.18
C TYR A 19 2.40 18.99 31.77
N VAL A 20 3.27 19.44 32.66
CA VAL A 20 4.33 20.42 32.33
C VAL A 20 5.31 19.85 31.30
N GLY A 21 5.71 18.58 31.45
CA GLY A 21 6.59 17.92 30.47
C GLY A 21 5.95 17.72 29.08
N PHE A 22 4.63 17.51 29.01
CA PHE A 22 3.90 17.45 27.74
C PHE A 22 3.61 18.83 27.15
N SER A 23 3.48 19.88 27.97
CA SER A 23 3.22 21.24 27.51
C SER A 23 4.40 21.83 26.72
N ASP A 24 5.63 21.43 27.06
CA ASP A 24 6.83 21.85 26.32
C ASP A 24 6.93 21.19 24.92
N THR A 25 6.20 20.09 24.71
CA THR A 25 6.11 19.42 23.39
C THR A 25 4.92 19.88 22.56
N LEU A 26 3.89 20.45 23.19
CA LEU A 26 2.72 21.01 22.52
C LEU A 26 2.87 22.52 22.45
N PHE A 27 3.66 23.01 21.49
CA PHE A 27 3.72 24.45 21.23
C PHE A 27 2.35 24.87 20.68
N ILE A 28 1.53 25.53 21.51
CA ILE A 28 0.35 26.26 21.07
C ILE A 28 0.81 27.71 20.90
N GLY A 29 0.80 28.21 19.66
CA GLY A 29 1.26 29.56 19.37
C GLY A 29 0.51 30.61 20.21
N THR A 30 1.20 31.68 20.56
CA THR A 30 0.62 32.76 21.38
C THR A 30 -0.39 33.58 20.57
N ALA A 31 -1.26 34.34 21.23
CA ALA A 31 -2.24 35.21 20.53
C ALA A 31 -1.62 36.18 19.51
N ASN A 32 -0.33 36.52 19.66
CA ASN A 32 0.41 37.42 18.77
C ASN A 32 1.29 36.68 17.74
N VAL A 33 1.48 35.37 17.90
CA VAL A 33 2.16 34.48 16.97
C VAL A 33 1.42 33.13 16.99
N PRO A 34 0.19 33.09 16.43
CA PRO A 34 -0.57 31.85 16.40
C PRO A 34 0.21 30.82 15.58
N ASN A 35 0.22 29.58 16.06
CA ASN A 35 0.70 28.47 15.25
C ASN A 35 -0.38 28.23 14.21
N THR A 36 -0.23 28.86 13.05
CA THR A 36 -1.03 28.52 11.87
C THR A 36 -0.61 27.13 11.43
N VAL A 37 -1.35 26.12 11.85
CA VAL A 37 -1.29 24.80 11.24
C VAL A 37 -1.99 24.92 9.90
N THR A 38 -1.22 24.97 8.83
CA THR A 38 -1.78 24.92 7.47
C THR A 38 -2.33 23.51 7.25
N THR A 39 -3.65 23.37 7.31
CA THR A 39 -4.34 22.15 6.91
C THR A 39 -4.43 22.17 5.38
N THR A 40 -3.37 21.74 4.71
CA THR A 40 -3.47 21.41 3.28
C THR A 40 -4.08 20.02 3.13
N ASP A 41 -4.64 19.73 1.97
CA ASP A 41 -5.08 18.38 1.66
C ASP A 41 -3.87 17.43 1.61
N MET A 42 -4.13 16.14 1.86
CA MET A 42 -3.12 15.11 1.60
C MET A 42 -2.97 14.95 0.09
N GLU A 43 -1.77 15.23 -0.41
CA GLU A 43 -1.48 15.16 -1.84
C GLU A 43 -0.60 13.94 -2.10
N TRP A 44 -1.22 12.90 -2.65
CA TRP A 44 -0.51 11.79 -3.26
C TRP A 44 -0.78 11.81 -4.76
N SER A 45 0.15 11.33 -5.56
CA SER A 45 -0.06 11.18 -7.00
C SER A 45 0.54 9.87 -7.50
N THR A 46 0.07 9.41 -8.64
CA THR A 46 0.85 8.43 -9.41
C THR A 46 2.18 9.08 -9.84
N TYR A 47 3.26 8.31 -9.79
CA TYR A 47 4.57 8.75 -10.25
C TYR A 47 5.30 7.59 -10.95
N GLY A 48 5.45 7.69 -12.26
CA GLY A 48 5.97 6.60 -13.10
C GLY A 48 4.88 5.99 -13.99
N PRO A 49 5.25 5.04 -14.86
CA PRO A 49 4.28 4.39 -15.73
C PRO A 49 3.31 3.55 -14.89
N THR A 50 2.02 3.68 -15.20
CA THR A 50 1.05 2.63 -14.90
C THR A 50 0.88 1.81 -16.15
N SER A 51 1.17 0.52 -16.05
CA SER A 51 1.06 -0.42 -17.15
C SER A 51 0.63 -1.78 -16.66
N CYS A 52 -0.01 -2.50 -17.57
CA CYS A 52 -0.43 -3.86 -17.35
C CYS A 52 0.03 -4.73 -18.50
N TYR A 53 0.45 -5.94 -18.15
CA TYR A 53 1.00 -6.93 -19.07
C TYR A 53 0.39 -8.28 -18.74
N ASP A 54 0.15 -9.11 -19.74
CA ASP A 54 -0.36 -10.46 -19.58
C ASP A 54 0.53 -11.49 -20.27
N GLY A 55 0.34 -12.75 -19.88
CA GLY A 55 0.93 -13.88 -20.58
C GLY A 55 0.70 -15.23 -19.89
N MET A 56 1.16 -16.28 -20.56
CA MET A 56 1.15 -17.64 -20.06
C MET A 56 2.33 -17.93 -19.15
N VAL A 57 2.04 -18.62 -18.06
CA VAL A 57 2.99 -19.16 -17.12
C VAL A 57 3.48 -20.53 -17.59
N THR A 58 4.77 -20.66 -17.86
CA THR A 58 5.38 -21.99 -18.11
C THR A 58 5.61 -22.75 -16.80
N ALA A 59 5.91 -24.06 -16.88
CA ALA A 59 6.22 -24.89 -15.71
C ALA A 59 7.43 -24.40 -14.89
N VAL A 60 8.21 -23.44 -15.40
CA VAL A 60 9.34 -22.78 -14.74
C VAL A 60 9.02 -21.29 -14.55
N PHE A 61 7.81 -20.98 -14.07
CA PHE A 61 7.42 -19.60 -13.80
C PHE A 61 8.42 -18.93 -12.88
N ASN A 62 9.14 -17.97 -13.41
CA ASN A 62 9.78 -16.97 -12.58
C ASN A 62 8.92 -15.71 -12.70
N PRO A 63 8.13 -15.36 -11.68
CA PRO A 63 7.33 -14.13 -11.71
C PRO A 63 8.21 -12.90 -11.90
N PHE A 64 9.51 -12.96 -11.66
CA PHE A 64 10.43 -11.83 -11.87
C PHE A 64 11.15 -11.86 -13.22
N ASP A 65 10.75 -12.76 -14.13
CA ASP A 65 11.27 -12.83 -15.49
C ASP A 65 10.12 -12.76 -16.50
N PRO A 66 9.74 -11.55 -16.95
CA PRO A 66 8.67 -11.38 -17.93
C PRO A 66 8.98 -12.05 -19.28
N SER A 67 10.26 -12.35 -19.58
CA SER A 67 10.62 -13.06 -20.81
C SER A 67 10.18 -14.53 -20.82
N SER A 68 9.77 -15.07 -19.67
CA SER A 68 9.22 -16.41 -19.53
C SER A 68 7.74 -16.53 -19.92
N LEU A 69 7.10 -15.41 -20.27
CA LEU A 69 5.70 -15.34 -20.65
C LEU A 69 5.53 -15.55 -22.15
N ALA A 70 4.63 -16.44 -22.53
CA ALA A 70 4.14 -16.54 -23.90
C ALA A 70 2.80 -15.80 -23.99
N ASP A 71 2.69 -14.82 -24.88
CA ASP A 71 1.42 -14.15 -25.17
C ASP A 71 0.46 -15.16 -25.83
N ASP A 72 -0.76 -15.25 -25.31
CA ASP A 72 -1.82 -16.07 -25.89
C ASP A 72 -3.14 -15.29 -25.87
N ASN A 73 -3.71 -15.08 -27.06
CA ASN A 73 -4.80 -14.15 -27.34
C ASN A 73 -6.17 -14.55 -26.73
N TYR A 74 -6.20 -15.42 -25.72
CA TYR A 74 -7.44 -15.91 -25.11
C TYR A 74 -7.95 -15.01 -23.98
N ALA A 75 -7.04 -14.40 -23.21
CA ALA A 75 -7.40 -13.49 -22.13
C ALA A 75 -7.24 -12.04 -22.58
N THR A 76 -7.95 -11.12 -21.93
CA THR A 76 -7.72 -9.68 -22.13
C THR A 76 -7.52 -9.01 -20.79
N LEU A 77 -6.48 -8.18 -20.69
CA LEU A 77 -6.16 -7.40 -19.51
C LEU A 77 -6.31 -5.90 -19.75
N SER A 78 -6.81 -5.19 -18.74
CA SER A 78 -6.73 -3.74 -18.67
C SER A 78 -6.59 -3.30 -17.22
N CYS A 79 -5.97 -2.15 -17.02
CA CYS A 79 -5.95 -1.49 -15.73
C CYS A 79 -6.00 0.02 -15.86
N SER A 80 -6.47 0.65 -14.79
CA SER A 80 -6.50 2.10 -14.62
C SER A 80 -6.14 2.44 -13.19
N VAL A 81 -5.61 3.64 -12.99
CA VAL A 81 -5.45 4.21 -11.66
C VAL A 81 -6.33 5.43 -11.58
N ASP A 82 -7.21 5.45 -10.59
CA ASP A 82 -7.95 6.65 -10.24
C ASP A 82 -7.05 7.49 -9.34
N ASP A 83 -6.58 8.62 -9.89
CA ASP A 83 -5.70 9.56 -9.18
C ASP A 83 -6.35 10.08 -7.90
N VAL A 84 -5.47 10.44 -6.97
CA VAL A 84 -5.79 10.60 -5.56
C VAL A 84 -6.72 11.77 -5.33
N ARG A 85 -7.85 11.47 -4.70
CA ARG A 85 -8.66 12.46 -3.99
C ARG A 85 -8.80 11.98 -2.55
N ASP A 86 -8.70 12.91 -1.62
CA ASP A 86 -8.95 12.66 -0.19
C ASP A 86 -8.06 11.56 0.42
N GLY A 87 -6.79 11.47 0.01
CA GLY A 87 -5.83 10.51 0.55
C GLY A 87 -6.07 9.05 0.14
N LYS A 88 -6.79 8.80 -0.97
CA LYS A 88 -7.00 7.44 -1.49
C LYS A 88 -6.48 7.29 -2.90
N THR A 89 -5.71 6.25 -3.16
CA THR A 89 -5.32 5.85 -4.53
C THR A 89 -5.89 4.48 -4.84
N THR A 90 -6.66 4.36 -5.92
CA THR A 90 -7.27 3.09 -6.31
C THR A 90 -6.73 2.62 -7.65
N ILE A 91 -6.13 1.44 -7.66
CA ILE A 91 -5.74 0.70 -8.87
C ILE A 91 -6.89 -0.25 -9.19
N THR A 92 -7.51 -0.05 -10.36
CA THR A 92 -8.55 -0.92 -10.89
C THR A 92 -7.94 -1.85 -11.92
N VAL A 93 -8.18 -3.16 -11.78
CA VAL A 93 -7.71 -4.16 -12.73
C VAL A 93 -8.91 -4.95 -13.23
N THR A 94 -8.98 -5.13 -14.54
CA THR A 94 -10.00 -5.94 -15.21
C THR A 94 -9.33 -6.98 -16.08
N VAL A 95 -9.58 -8.25 -15.78
CA VAL A 95 -9.15 -9.39 -16.59
C VAL A 95 -10.38 -10.14 -17.07
N THR A 96 -10.42 -10.49 -18.35
CA THR A 96 -11.49 -11.32 -18.91
C THR A 96 -10.91 -12.63 -19.40
N ASN A 97 -11.64 -13.71 -19.15
CA ASN A 97 -11.31 -15.06 -19.60
C ASN A 97 -9.97 -15.59 -19.05
N ALA A 98 -9.74 -15.41 -17.74
CA ALA A 98 -8.58 -15.99 -17.08
C ALA A 98 -8.63 -17.53 -17.11
N TYR A 99 -7.47 -18.18 -17.29
CA TYR A 99 -7.34 -19.63 -17.42
C TYR A 99 -6.19 -20.18 -16.53
N PRO A 100 -6.14 -21.49 -16.25
CA PRO A 100 -5.07 -22.05 -15.43
C PRO A 100 -3.69 -21.78 -16.06
N ALA A 101 -2.70 -21.45 -15.24
CA ALA A 101 -1.38 -20.99 -15.69
C ALA A 101 -1.40 -19.63 -16.42
N TYR A 102 -2.45 -18.82 -16.28
CA TYR A 102 -2.41 -17.43 -16.72
C TYR A 102 -1.75 -16.54 -15.66
N ALA A 103 -0.93 -15.58 -16.08
CA ALA A 103 -0.40 -14.52 -15.23
C ALA A 103 -0.61 -13.15 -15.85
N PHE A 104 -0.72 -12.16 -14.99
CA PHE A 104 -0.72 -10.78 -15.39
C PHE A 104 -0.01 -9.91 -14.36
N GLY A 105 0.56 -8.83 -14.87
CA GLY A 105 1.38 -7.87 -14.17
C GLY A 105 0.69 -6.53 -14.06
N VAL A 106 0.88 -5.87 -12.92
CA VAL A 106 0.46 -4.49 -12.68
C VAL A 106 1.66 -3.70 -12.16
N ASP A 107 2.07 -2.67 -12.89
CA ASP A 107 3.11 -1.74 -12.46
C ASP A 107 2.45 -0.47 -11.95
N THR A 108 2.79 -0.08 -10.72
CA THR A 108 2.32 1.20 -10.18
C THR A 108 3.21 1.72 -9.07
N CYS A 109 3.30 3.05 -9.04
CA CYS A 109 4.06 3.80 -8.06
C CYS A 109 3.23 5.01 -7.64
N ILE A 110 3.12 5.21 -6.33
CA ILE A 110 2.39 6.30 -5.71
C ILE A 110 3.34 7.10 -4.83
N GLN A 111 3.31 8.42 -4.95
CA GLN A 111 4.24 9.33 -4.28
C GLN A 111 3.47 10.39 -3.49
N ASN A 112 3.96 10.70 -2.28
CA ASN A 112 3.53 11.86 -1.52
C ASN A 112 4.12 13.12 -2.17
N THR A 113 3.30 13.89 -2.86
CA THR A 113 3.69 15.17 -3.47
C THR A 113 3.45 16.35 -2.54
N GLY A 114 2.69 16.13 -1.47
CA GLY A 114 2.32 17.14 -0.50
C GLY A 114 3.42 17.45 0.52
N ASN A 115 3.23 18.55 1.24
CA ASN A 115 4.13 18.98 2.30
C ASN A 115 3.83 18.33 3.66
N LEU A 116 2.66 17.69 3.80
CA LEU A 116 2.27 17.00 5.02
C LEU A 116 2.84 15.57 5.03
N PRO A 117 3.60 15.19 6.08
CA PRO A 117 3.97 13.80 6.29
C PRO A 117 2.72 12.94 6.48
N SER A 118 2.68 11.80 5.83
CA SER A 118 1.53 10.89 5.83
C SER A 118 1.98 9.45 6.06
N LYS A 119 1.05 8.61 6.51
CA LYS A 119 1.29 7.17 6.71
C LYS A 119 0.25 6.38 5.97
N LEU A 120 0.62 5.16 5.58
CA LEU A 120 -0.38 4.19 5.16
C LEU A 120 -1.28 3.87 6.35
N ARG A 121 -2.58 4.05 6.17
CA ARG A 121 -3.59 3.74 7.17
C ARG A 121 -4.20 2.36 6.95
N ASP A 122 -4.47 2.05 5.69
CA ASP A 122 -5.28 0.90 5.28
C ASP A 122 -4.93 0.53 3.83
N VAL A 123 -4.97 -0.76 3.53
CA VAL A 123 -5.00 -1.27 2.14
C VAL A 123 -6.28 -2.05 2.00
N VAL A 124 -7.11 -1.69 1.02
CA VAL A 124 -8.39 -2.36 0.79
C VAL A 124 -8.38 -3.06 -0.56
N ILE A 125 -8.47 -4.39 -0.55
CA ILE A 125 -8.58 -5.20 -1.75
C ILE A 125 -10.01 -5.71 -1.93
N ASP A 126 -10.74 -5.01 -2.81
CA ASP A 126 -12.08 -5.41 -3.24
C ASP A 126 -11.97 -6.29 -4.47
N ALA A 127 -12.09 -7.61 -4.27
CA ALA A 127 -11.95 -8.62 -5.30
C ALA A 127 -12.98 -9.73 -5.12
N PRO A 128 -13.45 -10.36 -6.20
CA PRO A 128 -14.37 -11.48 -6.12
C PRO A 128 -13.72 -12.70 -5.45
N ASP A 129 -14.50 -13.48 -4.71
CA ASP A 129 -14.02 -14.68 -4.01
C ASP A 129 -13.37 -15.71 -4.95
N SER A 130 -13.84 -15.77 -6.20
CA SER A 130 -13.24 -16.62 -7.24
C SER A 130 -11.78 -16.26 -7.48
N LEU A 131 -11.42 -14.98 -7.45
CA LEU A 131 -10.04 -14.52 -7.58
C LEU A 131 -9.27 -14.73 -6.28
N LYS A 132 -9.83 -14.34 -5.12
CA LYS A 132 -9.17 -14.49 -3.80
C LYS A 132 -8.75 -15.94 -3.50
N ASN A 133 -9.56 -16.91 -3.91
CA ASN A 133 -9.35 -18.33 -3.62
C ASN A 133 -8.52 -19.09 -4.66
N SER A 134 -8.34 -18.54 -5.87
CA SER A 134 -7.66 -19.24 -6.97
C SER A 134 -6.36 -18.58 -7.42
N ALA A 135 -6.20 -17.28 -7.17
CA ALA A 135 -5.02 -16.53 -7.58
C ALA A 135 -3.95 -16.52 -6.48
N LYS A 136 -2.72 -16.39 -6.94
CA LYS A 136 -1.54 -16.11 -6.12
C LYS A 136 -0.89 -14.82 -6.56
N VAL A 137 -0.09 -14.27 -5.66
CA VAL A 137 0.62 -13.02 -5.83
C VAL A 137 2.12 -13.27 -5.70
N ALA A 138 2.87 -12.70 -6.63
CA ALA A 138 4.29 -12.50 -6.50
C ALA A 138 4.56 -11.01 -6.71
N TYR A 139 5.25 -10.40 -5.77
CA TYR A 139 5.46 -8.96 -5.82
C TYR A 139 6.83 -8.61 -5.26
N ALA A 140 7.31 -7.46 -5.70
CA ALA A 140 8.30 -6.70 -4.97
C ALA A 140 7.66 -5.41 -4.45
N LEU A 141 8.03 -4.99 -3.26
CA LEU A 141 7.65 -3.72 -2.70
C LEU A 141 8.91 -2.88 -2.58
N LYS A 142 8.89 -1.75 -3.28
CA LYS A 142 9.94 -0.74 -3.25
C LYS A 142 9.37 0.51 -2.62
N TYR A 143 10.01 1.04 -1.60
CA TYR A 143 9.57 2.30 -1.02
C TYR A 143 10.73 3.17 -0.56
N SER A 144 10.49 4.48 -0.54
CA SER A 144 11.36 5.48 0.06
C SER A 144 10.50 6.39 0.94
N LEU A 145 10.96 6.69 2.15
CA LEU A 145 10.20 7.53 3.08
C LEU A 145 10.27 9.02 2.72
N ASN A 146 11.26 9.43 1.93
CA ASN A 146 11.53 10.85 1.65
C ASN A 146 12.03 11.10 0.21
N GLY A 147 11.87 10.13 -0.68
CA GLY A 147 12.31 10.24 -2.08
C GLY A 147 13.82 10.13 -2.28
N GLN A 148 14.62 9.96 -1.21
CA GLN A 148 16.06 9.78 -1.32
C GLN A 148 16.43 8.30 -1.58
N ASN A 149 17.70 8.06 -1.92
CA ASN A 149 18.28 6.76 -2.28
C ASN A 149 18.24 5.68 -1.17
N ASN A 150 17.60 5.95 -0.03
CA ASN A 150 17.33 4.97 1.01
C ASN A 150 16.10 4.15 0.63
N VAL A 151 16.27 3.35 -0.42
CA VAL A 151 15.20 2.51 -0.95
C VAL A 151 15.21 1.18 -0.24
N VAL A 152 14.05 0.79 0.30
CA VAL A 152 13.86 -0.54 0.88
C VAL A 152 13.17 -1.43 -0.13
N TYR A 153 13.68 -2.66 -0.26
CA TYR A 153 13.17 -3.69 -1.14
C TYR A 153 12.72 -4.88 -0.33
N LYS A 154 11.48 -5.32 -0.57
CA LYS A 154 10.98 -6.60 -0.10
C LYS A 154 10.38 -7.37 -1.26
N SER A 155 10.50 -8.68 -1.27
CA SER A 155 9.85 -9.51 -2.28
C SER A 155 9.22 -10.74 -1.63
N ASN A 156 8.11 -11.16 -2.19
CA ASN A 156 7.48 -12.43 -1.84
C ASN A 156 7.13 -13.17 -3.13
N LYS A 157 7.39 -14.48 -3.11
CA LYS A 157 7.01 -15.40 -4.18
C LYS A 157 5.94 -16.29 -3.61
N ASP A 158 4.81 -16.40 -4.32
CA ASP A 158 3.78 -17.41 -4.03
C ASP A 158 2.91 -17.10 -2.79
N LEU A 159 2.61 -15.82 -2.55
CA LEU A 159 1.65 -15.38 -1.54
C LEU A 159 0.21 -15.67 -2.02
N SER A 160 -0.70 -16.03 -1.12
CA SER A 160 -2.12 -16.09 -1.51
C SER A 160 -2.63 -14.68 -1.81
N PHE A 161 -3.56 -14.54 -2.77
CA PHE A 161 -4.13 -13.22 -3.04
C PHE A 161 -4.87 -12.65 -1.82
N ALA A 162 -5.47 -13.50 -0.99
CA ALA A 162 -6.14 -13.10 0.24
C ALA A 162 -5.18 -12.53 1.31
N ASP A 163 -3.94 -13.01 1.37
CA ASP A 163 -2.96 -12.55 2.36
C ASP A 163 -2.22 -11.28 1.93
N PHE A 164 -2.30 -10.91 0.64
CA PHE A 164 -1.55 -9.79 0.06
C PHE A 164 -1.83 -8.45 0.75
N GLU A 165 -3.09 -8.18 1.09
CA GLU A 165 -3.50 -6.99 1.84
C GLU A 165 -2.72 -6.86 3.15
N SER A 166 -2.83 -7.88 4.00
CA SER A 166 -2.21 -7.90 5.33
C SER A 166 -0.68 -7.83 5.30
N GLU A 167 -0.05 -8.39 4.27
CA GLU A 167 1.40 -8.35 4.10
C GLU A 167 1.89 -6.92 3.80
N ILE A 168 1.20 -6.20 2.90
CA ILE A 168 1.55 -4.80 2.57
C ILE A 168 1.34 -3.90 3.79
N GLU A 169 0.23 -4.07 4.49
CA GLU A 169 -0.05 -3.31 5.72
C GLU A 169 1.00 -3.55 6.79
N THR A 170 1.35 -4.82 7.04
CA THR A 170 2.36 -5.19 8.03
C THR A 170 3.71 -4.59 7.68
N GLU A 171 4.10 -4.66 6.40
CA GLU A 171 5.38 -4.13 5.96
C GLU A 171 5.44 -2.60 6.09
N LEU A 172 4.35 -1.88 5.78
CA LEU A 172 4.33 -0.42 5.76
C LEU A 172 3.83 0.22 7.07
N ALA A 173 3.43 -0.59 8.05
CA ALA A 173 2.88 -0.14 9.32
C ALA A 173 3.81 0.87 10.03
N GLY A 174 3.22 2.01 10.41
CA GLY A 174 3.90 3.06 11.17
C GLY A 174 4.96 3.85 10.39
N LYS A 175 5.19 3.54 9.10
CA LYS A 175 6.12 4.30 8.28
C LYS A 175 5.50 5.64 7.87
N VAL A 176 6.29 6.70 8.01
CA VAL A 176 5.89 8.06 7.67
C VAL A 176 6.61 8.48 6.39
N PHE A 177 5.82 8.81 5.38
CA PHE A 177 6.25 9.29 4.08
C PHE A 177 6.18 10.82 4.06
N THR A 178 7.32 11.48 3.93
CA THR A 178 7.40 12.93 3.70
C THR A 178 7.28 13.25 2.21
N ASN A 179 7.29 14.53 1.85
CA ASN A 179 7.36 14.96 0.46
C ASN A 179 8.44 14.19 -0.31
N GLY A 180 8.08 13.65 -1.47
CA GLY A 180 8.92 12.84 -2.33
C GLY A 180 8.94 11.35 -1.97
N GLY A 181 8.49 10.97 -0.78
CA GLY A 181 8.36 9.58 -0.36
C GLY A 181 7.36 8.83 -1.24
N TYR A 182 7.65 7.56 -1.55
CA TYR A 182 6.87 6.79 -2.49
C TYR A 182 6.77 5.32 -2.08
N ILE A 183 5.74 4.67 -2.63
CA ILE A 183 5.50 3.23 -2.59
C ILE A 183 5.34 2.76 -4.03
N CYS A 184 6.04 1.71 -4.41
CA CYS A 184 5.98 1.07 -5.70
C CYS A 184 5.75 -0.42 -5.51
N LEU A 185 4.79 -0.96 -6.25
CA LEU A 185 4.59 -2.40 -6.37
C LEU A 185 5.42 -2.88 -7.57
N GLY A 186 6.62 -3.39 -7.31
CA GLY A 186 7.60 -3.89 -8.30
C GLY A 186 9.08 -3.79 -7.86
N ASP A 187 10.02 -4.47 -8.55
CA ASP A 187 11.48 -4.37 -8.32
C ASP A 187 12.24 -3.58 -9.40
N GLU A 188 13.57 -3.40 -9.23
CA GLU A 188 14.44 -2.61 -10.13
C GLU A 188 14.57 -3.16 -11.56
N ASN A 189 14.18 -4.42 -11.80
CA ASN A 189 14.32 -5.07 -13.11
C ASN A 189 12.98 -5.39 -13.78
N SER A 190 11.88 -5.37 -13.03
CA SER A 190 10.57 -5.76 -13.56
C SER A 190 9.40 -4.89 -13.12
N HIS A 191 9.50 -4.04 -12.09
CA HIS A 191 8.42 -3.13 -11.68
C HIS A 191 7.00 -3.71 -11.50
N THR A 192 6.85 -5.03 -11.40
CA THR A 192 5.53 -5.65 -11.53
C THR A 192 5.04 -6.37 -10.27
N LEU A 193 3.83 -6.04 -9.85
CA LEU A 193 2.96 -6.93 -9.07
C LEU A 193 2.40 -8.00 -10.01
N TRP A 194 2.84 -9.24 -9.84
CA TRP A 194 2.31 -10.38 -10.58
C TRP A 194 1.17 -11.04 -9.84
N ILE A 195 0.06 -11.21 -10.53
CA ILE A 195 -1.08 -12.01 -10.10
C ILE A 195 -1.21 -13.15 -11.09
N TYR A 196 -1.24 -14.39 -10.59
CA TYR A 196 -1.24 -15.57 -11.45
C TYR A 196 -2.14 -16.66 -10.90
N PHE A 197 -2.65 -17.48 -11.82
CA PHE A 197 -3.47 -18.64 -11.53
C PHE A 197 -2.60 -19.89 -11.68
N PRO A 198 -2.34 -20.65 -10.60
CA PRO A 198 -1.55 -21.88 -10.70
C PRO A 198 -2.11 -22.86 -11.76
N PRO A 199 -1.27 -23.69 -12.41
CA PRO A 199 -1.73 -24.65 -13.44
C PRO A 199 -2.82 -25.63 -12.97
N ASN A 200 -2.88 -25.88 -11.66
CA ASN A 200 -3.86 -26.75 -11.00
C ASN A 200 -5.01 -25.97 -10.32
N SER A 201 -5.18 -24.69 -10.62
CA SER A 201 -6.28 -23.87 -10.13
C SER A 201 -7.49 -23.90 -11.07
N ASN A 202 -8.63 -23.40 -10.58
CA ASN A 202 -9.87 -23.27 -11.36
C ASN A 202 -10.28 -21.80 -11.43
N PRO A 203 -9.59 -20.96 -12.23
CA PRO A 203 -10.00 -19.59 -12.43
C PRO A 203 -11.38 -19.56 -13.13
N PRO A 204 -12.14 -18.48 -12.95
CA PRO A 204 -13.44 -18.31 -13.59
C PRO A 204 -13.26 -18.02 -15.08
N GLN A 205 -13.20 -19.11 -15.86
CA GLN A 205 -13.07 -19.09 -17.32
C GLN A 205 -14.32 -18.51 -17.97
N GLY A 206 -14.14 -17.69 -19.01
CA GLY A 206 -15.22 -17.02 -19.72
C GLY A 206 -15.89 -15.86 -18.96
N GLU A 207 -15.41 -15.51 -17.77
CA GLU A 207 -15.93 -14.40 -16.96
C GLU A 207 -14.99 -13.18 -16.99
N THR A 208 -15.55 -12.00 -16.71
CA THR A 208 -14.79 -10.78 -16.44
C THR A 208 -14.61 -10.64 -14.94
N LEU A 209 -13.37 -10.67 -14.47
CA LEU A 209 -12.98 -10.33 -13.12
C LEU A 209 -12.54 -8.88 -13.07
N LYS A 210 -13.20 -8.11 -12.21
CA LYS A 210 -12.79 -6.76 -11.87
C LYS A 210 -12.48 -6.71 -10.39
N PHE A 211 -11.33 -6.13 -10.05
CA PHE A 211 -10.95 -5.91 -8.65
C PHE A 211 -10.20 -4.59 -8.49
N ASN A 212 -10.20 -4.09 -7.27
CA ASN A 212 -9.59 -2.83 -6.89
C ASN A 212 -8.57 -3.04 -5.77
N ILE A 213 -7.40 -2.42 -5.88
CA ILE A 213 -6.43 -2.28 -4.80
C ILE A 213 -6.42 -0.81 -4.40
N THR A 214 -6.90 -0.50 -3.19
CA THR A 214 -6.99 0.88 -2.70
C THR A 214 -6.01 1.11 -1.56
N PHE A 215 -5.08 2.05 -1.75
CA PHE A 215 -4.22 2.57 -0.71
C PHE A 215 -4.90 3.74 -0.03
N VAL A 216 -5.04 3.70 1.29
CA VAL A 216 -5.60 4.81 2.08
C VAL A 216 -4.52 5.39 2.96
N PHE A 217 -4.30 6.68 2.81
CA PHE A 217 -3.33 7.45 3.58
C PHE A 217 -4.04 8.28 4.64
N GLY A 218 -3.37 8.43 5.78
CA GLY A 218 -3.75 9.34 6.86
C GLY A 218 -2.62 10.28 7.20
N GLN A 219 -2.92 11.38 7.88
CA GLN A 219 -1.88 12.26 8.40
C GLN A 219 -1.09 11.53 9.49
N PHE A 220 0.19 11.86 9.68
CA PHE A 220 1.03 11.16 10.67
C PHE A 220 0.52 11.31 12.12
N ASN A 221 -0.19 12.40 12.40
CA ASN A 221 -0.70 12.82 13.71
C ASN A 221 -2.15 12.38 13.98
N GLU A 222 -2.81 11.68 13.05
CA GLU A 222 -4.11 11.02 13.24
C GLU A 222 -3.94 9.59 13.77
#